data_AF-A0A3G8YFS8-F1
#
_entry.id   AF-A0A3G8YFS8-F1
#
_cell.length_a   1.000
_cell.length_b   1.000
_cell.length_c   1.000
_cell.angle_alpha   90.00
_cell.angle_beta   90.00
_cell.angle_gamma   90.00
#
_symmetry.space_group_name_H-M   'P 1'
#
loop_
_entity.id
_entity.type
_entity.pdbx_description
1 polymer ?
#
loop_
_entity_poly.entity_id
_entity_poly.type
_entity_poly.pdbx_seq_one_letter_code
_entity_poly.pdbx_strand_id
1 'polypeptide(L)' 'MRAYKGVVENGVVVLIGVKLPEGTVVTVTVGEGELLRAKISSALNRPKKIRIKLRPLPGLASERVTPAECDVPELV' A
#
# COMPACT_ATOMS: atom_id res chain seq x y z
N MET A 1 13.85 25.51 -27.31
CA MET A 1 13.35 24.28 -26.63
C MET A 1 12.09 24.62 -25.86
N ARG A 2 11.10 23.73 -25.83
CA ARG A 2 9.88 23.88 -25.02
C ARG A 2 9.95 22.93 -23.83
N ALA A 3 9.64 23.44 -22.64
CA ALA A 3 9.47 22.62 -21.47
C ALA A 3 8.00 22.17 -21.37
N TYR A 4 7.80 20.89 -21.09
CA TYR A 4 6.49 20.32 -20.82
C TYR A 4 6.45 19.80 -19.40
N LYS A 5 5.33 19.99 -18.71
CA LYS A 5 5.14 19.41 -17.39
C LYS A 5 4.81 17.94 -17.55
N GLY A 6 5.51 17.09 -16.81
CA GLY A 6 5.27 15.66 -16.79
C GLY A 6 5.52 15.06 -15.41
N VAL A 7 5.07 13.84 -15.23
CA VAL A 7 5.32 13.01 -14.05
C VAL A 7 5.94 11.69 -14.49
N VAL A 8 6.70 11.06 -13.60
CA VAL A 8 7.18 9.70 -13.82
C VAL A 8 6.17 8.74 -13.23
N GLU A 9 5.56 7.93 -14.07
CA GLU A 9 4.66 6.84 -13.67
C GLU A 9 5.27 5.52 -14.14
N ASN A 10 5.47 4.58 -13.21
CA ASN A 10 6.05 3.26 -13.51
C ASN A 10 7.40 3.32 -14.28
N GLY A 11 8.21 4.33 -14.02
CA GLY A 11 9.50 4.54 -14.70
C GLY A 11 9.39 5.18 -16.09
N VAL A 12 8.19 5.55 -16.53
CA VAL A 12 7.94 6.22 -17.82
C VAL A 12 7.53 7.67 -17.58
N VAL A 13 8.05 8.58 -18.38
CA VAL A 13 7.66 10.00 -18.34
C VAL A 13 6.34 10.19 -19.07
N VAL A 14 5.32 10.63 -18.33
CA VAL A 14 3.99 10.94 -18.85
C VAL A 14 3.82 12.46 -18.85
N LEU A 15 3.53 13.03 -20.01
CA LEU A 15 3.27 14.47 -20.15
C LEU A 15 1.84 14.80 -19.71
N ILE A 16 1.69 15.88 -18.97
CA ILE A 16 0.39 16.33 -18.46
C ILE A 16 -0.18 17.37 -19.42
N GLY A 17 -1.39 17.11 -19.93
CA GLY A 17 -2.17 18.08 -20.72
C GLY A 17 -1.64 18.33 -22.13
N VAL A 18 -0.65 17.56 -22.59
CA VAL A 18 -0.08 17.67 -23.94
C VAL A 18 0.17 16.28 -24.50
N LYS A 19 -0.16 16.08 -25.79
CA LYS A 19 0.27 14.92 -26.58
C LYS A 19 1.32 15.39 -27.58
N LEU A 20 2.44 14.67 -27.64
CA LEU A 20 3.45 14.91 -28.67
C LEU A 20 3.18 13.99 -29.87
N PRO A 21 3.54 14.42 -31.09
CA PRO A 21 3.48 13.56 -32.27
C PRO A 21 4.34 12.31 -32.12
N GLU A 22 3.91 11.21 -32.74
CA GLU A 22 4.73 10.00 -32.80
C GLU A 22 6.05 10.26 -33.54
N GLY A 23 7.12 9.59 -33.11
CA GLY A 23 8.47 9.82 -33.62
C GLY A 23 9.18 11.06 -33.07
N THR A 24 8.55 11.83 -32.18
CA THR A 24 9.21 12.96 -31.51
C THR A 24 10.30 12.47 -30.56
N VAL A 25 11.55 12.89 -30.78
CA VAL A 25 12.67 12.67 -29.84
C VAL A 25 12.61 13.72 -28.74
N VAL A 26 12.57 13.27 -27.48
CA VAL A 26 12.42 14.15 -26.31
C VAL A 26 13.63 14.00 -25.41
N THR A 27 14.22 15.13 -25.00
CA THR A 27 15.20 15.17 -23.92
C THR A 27 14.51 15.62 -22.64
N VAL A 28 14.63 14.84 -21.58
CA VAL A 28 14.04 15.13 -20.28
C VAL A 28 15.08 15.75 -19.37
N THR A 29 14.80 16.94 -18.86
CA THR A 29 15.62 17.58 -17.82
C THR A 29 14.84 17.52 -16.52
N VAL A 30 15.42 16.87 -15.50
CA VAL A 30 14.84 16.80 -14.17
C VAL A 30 15.64 17.71 -13.26
N GLY A 31 14.97 18.67 -12.61
CA GLY A 31 15.61 19.54 -11.62
C GLY A 31 15.91 18.81 -10.32
N GLU A 32 16.88 19.32 -9.55
CA GLU A 32 17.26 18.74 -8.26
C GLU A 32 16.11 18.75 -7.25
N GLY A 33 15.28 19.79 -7.26
CA GLY A 33 14.11 19.91 -6.39
C GLY A 33 13.06 18.83 -6.67
N GLU A 34 12.84 18.49 -7.93
CA GLU A 34 11.93 17.43 -8.36
C GLU A 34 12.46 16.05 -7.94
N LEU A 35 13.77 15.81 -8.06
CA LEU A 35 14.41 14.59 -7.56
C LEU A 35 14.22 14.43 -6.05
N LEU A 36 14.43 15.51 -5.30
CA LEU A 36 14.26 15.50 -3.85
C LEU A 36 12.80 15.18 -3.48
N ARG A 37 11.83 15.83 -4.13
CA ARG A 37 10.40 15.56 -3.91
C ARG A 37 10.04 14.12 -4.24
N ALA A 38 10.54 13.58 -5.35
CA ALA A 38 10.33 12.19 -5.74
C ALA A 38 10.93 11.21 -4.71
N LYS A 39 12.10 11.52 -4.15
CA LYS A 39 12.75 10.70 -3.12
C LYS A 39 11.96 10.69 -1.82
N ILE A 40 11.45 11.84 -1.39
CA ILE A 40 10.63 11.97 -0.17
C ILE A 40 9.31 11.23 -0.35
N SER A 41 8.62 11.41 -1.48
CA SER A 41 7.34 10.71 -1.74
C SER A 41 7.53 9.20 -1.79
N SER A 42 8.59 8.72 -2.45
CA SER A 42 8.96 7.30 -2.49
C SER A 42 9.24 6.74 -1.09
N ALA A 43 9.95 7.48 -0.24
CA ALA A 43 10.22 7.07 1.13
C ALA A 43 8.95 7.03 1.99
N LEU A 44 8.04 7.99 1.80
CA LEU A 44 6.80 8.09 2.59
C LEU A 44 5.77 7.01 2.22
N ASN A 45 5.66 6.66 0.93
CA ASN A 45 4.74 5.65 0.43
C ASN A 45 5.15 4.20 0.79
N ARG A 46 6.27 4.02 1.51
CA ARG A 46 6.65 2.69 2.01
C ARG A 46 5.64 2.23 3.06
N PRO A 47 5.11 0.99 2.97
CA PRO A 47 4.21 0.46 3.98
C PRO A 47 4.94 0.44 5.33
N LYS A 48 4.55 1.34 6.24
CA LYS A 48 5.08 1.36 7.59
C LYS A 48 4.62 0.08 8.28
N LYS A 49 5.57 -0.77 8.72
CA LYS A 49 5.24 -1.90 9.61
C LYS A 49 4.77 -1.34 10.96
N ILE A 50 3.47 -1.10 11.07
CA ILE A 50 2.86 -0.71 12.34
C ILE A 50 2.86 -1.96 13.22
N ARG A 51 3.78 -2.02 14.20
CA ARG A 51 3.72 -3.02 15.27
C ARG A 51 2.59 -2.63 16.21
N ILE A 52 1.39 -3.11 15.91
CA ILE A 52 0.26 -2.98 16.83
C ILE A 52 0.58 -3.84 18.05
N LYS A 53 0.91 -3.20 19.18
CA LYS A 53 0.88 -3.87 20.48
C LYS A 53 -0.59 -4.07 20.84
N LEU A 54 -1.13 -5.23 20.48
CA LEU A 54 -2.42 -5.68 21.00
C LEU A 54 -2.27 -5.77 22.52
N ARG A 55 -2.83 -4.80 23.24
CA ARG A 55 -3.06 -4.99 24.68
C ARG A 55 -4.18 -6.03 24.77
N PRO A 56 -3.97 -7.17 25.47
CA PRO A 56 -5.07 -8.08 25.72
C PRO A 56 -6.15 -7.31 26.50
N LEU A 57 -7.35 -7.21 25.94
CA LEU A 57 -8.50 -6.74 26.69
C LEU A 57 -8.81 -7.80 27.76
N PRO A 58 -8.74 -7.48 29.06
CA PRO A 58 -9.18 -8.39 30.10
C PRO A 58 -10.70 -8.55 29.96
N GLY A 59 -11.17 -9.76 29.66
CA GLY A 59 -12.60 -10.05 29.54
C GLY A 59 -12.98 -11.01 28.42
N LEU A 60 -12.10 -11.26 27.43
CA LEU A 60 -12.29 -12.33 26.44
C LEU A 60 -11.72 -13.65 26.97
N ALA A 61 -12.30 -14.14 28.06
CA ALA A 61 -12.16 -15.55 28.43
C ALA A 61 -13.11 -16.34 27.55
N SER A 62 -12.57 -17.24 26.72
CA SER A 62 -13.37 -18.21 25.97
C SER A 62 -14.08 -19.11 26.98
N GLU A 63 -15.41 -19.02 27.04
CA GLU A 63 -16.23 -19.95 27.82
C GLU A 63 -16.02 -21.34 27.20
N ARG A 64 -15.34 -22.23 27.93
CA ARG A 64 -15.30 -23.64 27.59
C ARG A 64 -16.70 -24.18 27.82
N VAL A 65 -17.43 -24.44 26.75
CA VAL A 65 -18.60 -25.34 26.79
C VAL A 65 -18.09 -26.72 27.20
N THR A 66 -18.35 -27.12 28.45
CA THR A 66 -18.26 -28.51 28.88
C THR A 66 -19.46 -29.26 28.30
N PRO A 67 -19.27 -30.35 27.53
CA PRO A 67 -20.38 -31.18 27.11
C PRO A 67 -20.85 -31.96 28.34
N ALA A 68 -21.97 -31.54 28.92
CA ALA A 68 -22.71 -32.34 29.88
C ALA A 68 -23.56 -33.37 29.12
N GLU A 69 -23.49 -34.61 29.64
CA GLU A 69 -24.40 -35.74 29.44
C GLU A 69 -24.73 -36.23 28.02
N CYS A 70 -24.01 -37.28 27.60
CA CYS A 70 -24.57 -38.30 26.71
C CYS A 70 -25.43 -39.25 27.55
N ASP A 71 -26.76 -39.08 27.52
CA ASP A 71 -27.70 -40.14 27.86
C ASP A 71 -27.64 -41.23 26.77
N VAL A 72 -27.28 -42.46 27.17
CA VAL A 72 -27.42 -43.67 26.35
C VAL A 72 -28.43 -44.58 27.04
N PRO A 73 -29.58 -44.89 26.42
CA PRO A 73 -30.47 -45.93 26.95
C PRO A 73 -29.85 -47.31 26.70
N GLU A 74 -29.66 -48.07 27.76
CA GLU A 74 -29.18 -49.46 27.72
C GLU A 74 -30.32 -50.38 27.24
N LEU A 75 -30.03 -51.17 26.20
CA LEU A 75 -30.87 -52.23 25.66
C LEU A 75 -30.53 -53.55 26.36
N VAL A 76 -31.39 -54.04 27.26
CA VAL A 76 -31.60 -55.47 27.58
C VAL A 76 -33.05 -55.71 27.95
#